data_AF-A0A7W7T7N1-F1
#
_entry.id   AF-A0A7W7T7N1-F1
#
_cell.length_a   1.000
_cell.length_b   1.000
_cell.length_c   1.000
_cell.angle_alpha   90.00
_cell.angle_beta   90.00
_cell.angle_gamma   90.00
#
_symmetry.space_group_name_H-M   'P 1'
#
loop_
_entity.id
_entity.type
_entity.pdbx_description
1 polymer ?
#
loop_
_entity_poly.entity_id
_entity_poly.type
_entity_poly.pdbx_seq_one_letter_code
_entity_poly.pdbx_strand_id
1 'polypeptide(L)'
;MTALVDGADYARLLTIVEQRAGRYAEDLESVLARAGLRGEESRLLDEFEQCVSGVLDHYPARRRRASHELLFRPFYETRQESVDSERRRTLLVALMAAEVEAQGPLRLTMAQNKDLAEILERLGVDCAAEGLWLHAAEAFERAAETHLLTNDHAARDRCLFLQTRARHRIEQRPARRAFLAFSAVTCGYGYRPYRLLWWVLVQLVAFWLTLWLVTDALTPYNLYLAAVNYLNPAGTEQASGAVKAVLVVESYSGALSLNVFFALLVRRWFR
;
A
#
# COMPACT_ATOMS: atom_id res chain seq x y z
N MET A 1 32.75 31.94 -5.20
CA MET A 1 33.52 30.72 -5.54
C MET A 1 32.93 29.43 -4.97
N THR A 2 32.14 29.46 -3.89
CA THR A 2 31.48 28.25 -3.31
C THR A 2 30.33 27.68 -4.16
N ALA A 3 29.53 28.53 -4.81
CA ALA A 3 28.38 28.07 -5.62
C ALA A 3 28.75 27.24 -6.87
N LEU A 4 29.95 27.43 -7.44
CA LEU A 4 30.41 26.68 -8.62
C LEU A 4 30.91 25.28 -8.28
N VAL A 5 31.44 25.08 -7.08
CA VAL A 5 31.89 23.76 -6.59
C VAL A 5 30.69 22.87 -6.26
N ASP A 6 29.64 23.46 -5.67
CA ASP A 6 28.42 22.74 -5.33
C ASP A 6 27.75 22.14 -6.58
N GLY A 7 27.70 22.87 -7.71
CA GLY A 7 27.10 22.36 -8.95
C GLY A 7 27.79 21.12 -9.53
N ALA A 8 29.12 21.04 -9.44
CA ALA A 8 29.90 19.93 -10.01
C ALA A 8 29.72 18.62 -9.23
N ASP A 9 29.69 18.70 -7.89
CA ASP A 9 29.49 17.53 -7.03
C ASP A 9 28.08 16.94 -7.19
N TYR A 10 27.07 17.79 -7.33
CA TYR A 10 25.69 17.34 -7.57
C TYR A 10 25.49 16.80 -8.98
N ALA A 11 26.09 17.42 -10.00
CA ALA A 11 26.07 16.88 -11.36
C ALA A 11 26.70 15.47 -11.40
N ARG A 12 27.80 15.27 -10.66
CA ARG A 12 28.42 13.95 -10.51
C ARG A 12 27.47 12.94 -9.85
N LEU A 13 26.74 13.32 -8.81
CA LEU A 13 25.74 12.45 -8.17
C LEU A 13 24.62 12.05 -9.14
N LEU A 14 24.10 12.99 -9.92
CA LEU A 14 23.09 12.70 -10.95
C LEU A 14 23.60 11.63 -11.92
N THR A 15 24.83 11.79 -12.42
CA THR A 15 25.45 10.81 -13.33
C THR A 15 25.66 9.45 -12.66
N ILE A 16 26.04 9.40 -11.38
CA ILE A 16 26.22 8.14 -10.65
C ILE A 16 24.88 7.40 -10.51
N VAL A 17 23.81 8.11 -10.17
CA VAL A 17 22.46 7.53 -10.08
C VAL A 17 22.03 6.97 -11.43
N GLU A 18 22.15 7.77 -12.49
CA GLU A 18 21.77 7.35 -13.84
C GLU A 18 22.56 6.13 -14.33
N GLN A 19 23.88 6.09 -14.08
CA GLN A 19 24.74 4.96 -14.45
C GLN A 19 24.39 3.68 -13.68
N ARG A 20 24.15 3.79 -12.37
CA ARG A 20 23.83 2.62 -11.53
C ARG A 20 22.43 2.10 -11.83
N ALA A 21 21.44 2.98 -11.95
CA ALA A 21 20.10 2.61 -12.34
C ALA A 21 20.06 2.04 -13.78
N GLY A 22 20.89 2.55 -14.69
CA GLY A 22 21.05 1.98 -16.03
C GLY A 22 21.56 0.54 -16.01
N ARG A 23 22.64 0.26 -15.26
CA ARG A 23 23.15 -1.11 -15.08
C ARG A 23 22.12 -2.02 -14.43
N TYR A 24 21.46 -1.54 -13.38
CA TYR A 24 20.40 -2.29 -12.72
C TYR A 24 19.24 -2.61 -13.66
N ALA A 25 18.85 -1.68 -14.53
CA ALA A 25 17.81 -1.90 -15.52
C ALA A 25 18.21 -2.98 -16.54
N GLU A 26 19.47 -3.00 -17.00
CA GLU A 26 19.99 -4.05 -17.89
C GLU A 26 19.94 -5.43 -17.22
N ASP A 27 20.33 -5.52 -15.94
CA ASP A 27 20.27 -6.75 -15.16
C ASP A 27 18.81 -7.22 -15.00
N LEU A 28 17.90 -6.32 -14.64
CA LEU A 28 16.46 -6.56 -14.52
C LEU A 28 15.86 -7.09 -15.83
N GLU A 29 16.20 -6.46 -16.96
CA GLU A 29 15.74 -6.90 -18.28
C GLU A 29 16.26 -8.30 -18.62
N SER A 30 17.50 -8.60 -18.27
CA SER A 30 18.09 -9.92 -18.49
C SER A 30 17.35 -11.02 -17.71
N VAL A 31 16.92 -10.74 -16.48
CA VAL A 31 16.14 -11.66 -15.64
C VAL A 31 14.73 -11.84 -16.20
N LEU A 32 14.10 -10.73 -16.59
CA LEU A 32 12.79 -10.72 -17.23
C LEU A 32 12.75 -11.56 -18.51
N ALA A 33 13.82 -11.53 -19.31
CA ALA A 33 13.94 -12.31 -20.53
C ALA A 33 14.11 -13.83 -20.29
N ARG A 34 14.68 -14.25 -19.15
CA ARG A 34 15.06 -15.66 -18.90
C ARG A 34 14.01 -16.48 -18.18
N ALA A 35 13.47 -15.98 -17.07
CA ALA A 35 12.72 -16.83 -16.12
C ALA A 35 11.47 -16.16 -15.51
N GLY A 36 11.26 -14.88 -15.79
CA GLY A 36 10.21 -14.08 -15.15
C GLY A 36 10.58 -13.66 -13.72
N LEU A 37 10.08 -12.49 -13.30
CA LEU A 37 10.51 -11.78 -12.08
C LEU A 37 10.34 -12.56 -10.76
N ARG A 38 9.27 -13.36 -10.61
CA ARG A 38 8.75 -13.73 -9.27
C ARG A 38 9.70 -14.51 -8.35
N GLY A 39 10.65 -15.26 -8.90
CA GLY A 39 11.62 -16.02 -8.12
C GLY A 39 12.86 -15.23 -7.74
N GLU A 40 13.21 -14.22 -8.55
CA GLU A 40 14.46 -13.45 -8.44
C GLU A 40 14.22 -12.02 -7.93
N GLU A 41 12.96 -11.58 -7.84
CA GLU A 41 12.60 -10.20 -7.46
C GLU A 41 13.17 -9.80 -6.09
N SER A 42 13.22 -10.72 -5.11
CA SER A 42 13.82 -10.45 -3.80
C SER A 42 15.32 -10.16 -3.91
N ARG A 43 16.04 -10.94 -4.71
CA ARG A 43 17.47 -10.75 -4.93
C ARG A 43 17.72 -9.44 -5.69
N LEU A 44 16.91 -9.15 -6.69
CA LEU A 44 16.96 -7.89 -7.44
C LEU A 44 16.68 -6.69 -6.53
N LEU A 45 15.82 -6.83 -5.51
CA LEU A 45 15.60 -5.79 -4.53
C LEU A 45 16.83 -5.56 -3.65
N ASP A 46 17.48 -6.63 -3.17
CA ASP A 46 18.74 -6.52 -2.41
C ASP A 46 19.84 -5.83 -3.25
N GLU A 47 19.95 -6.16 -4.54
CA GLU A 47 20.88 -5.52 -5.48
C GLU A 47 20.52 -4.03 -5.70
N PHE A 48 19.23 -3.67 -5.72
CA PHE A 48 18.78 -2.29 -5.79
C PHE A 48 19.16 -1.50 -4.53
N GLU A 49 18.96 -2.06 -3.34
CA GLU A 49 19.37 -1.44 -2.08
C GLU A 49 20.89 -1.23 -2.02
N GLN A 50 21.68 -2.20 -2.49
CA GLN A 50 23.14 -2.05 -2.61
C GLN A 50 23.52 -0.91 -3.58
N CYS A 51 22.79 -0.77 -4.69
CA CYS A 51 23.00 0.34 -5.61
C CYS A 51 22.72 1.68 -4.95
N VAL A 52 21.61 1.81 -4.21
CA VAL A 52 21.24 3.01 -3.44
C VAL A 52 22.31 3.33 -2.38
N SER A 53 22.70 2.34 -1.56
CA SER A 53 23.71 2.52 -0.52
C SER A 53 25.04 3.02 -1.10
N GLY A 54 25.51 2.45 -2.21
CA GLY A 54 26.75 2.92 -2.81
C GLY A 54 26.62 4.28 -3.52
N VAL A 55 25.41 4.78 -3.83
CA VAL A 55 25.22 6.20 -4.20
C VAL A 55 25.36 7.08 -2.96
N LEU A 56 24.76 6.67 -1.83
CA LEU A 56 24.83 7.40 -0.56
C LEU A 56 26.27 7.56 -0.05
N ASP A 57 27.16 6.60 -0.34
CA ASP A 57 28.60 6.72 -0.03
C ASP A 57 29.28 7.91 -0.74
N HIS A 58 28.74 8.34 -1.89
CA HIS A 58 29.26 9.46 -2.67
C HIS A 58 28.61 10.80 -2.31
N TYR A 59 27.70 10.82 -1.33
CA TYR A 59 26.99 12.02 -0.94
C TYR A 59 27.93 13.03 -0.28
N PRO A 60 27.98 14.30 -0.72
CA PRO A 60 28.87 15.29 -0.13
C PRO A 60 28.50 15.55 1.34
N ALA A 61 29.52 15.60 2.21
CA ALA A 61 29.31 15.76 3.65
C ALA A 61 28.61 17.08 3.99
N ARG A 62 27.52 16.99 4.77
CA ARG A 62 26.78 18.06 5.49
C ARG A 62 26.99 19.48 4.95
N ARG A 63 26.45 19.79 3.77
CA ARG A 63 26.25 21.17 3.34
C ARG A 63 24.76 21.48 3.27
N ARG A 64 24.35 22.55 3.97
CA ARG A 64 22.97 23.04 3.89
C ARG A 64 22.74 23.59 2.49
N ARG A 65 21.90 22.92 1.71
CA ARG A 65 21.43 23.46 0.43
C ARG A 65 20.41 24.56 0.74
N ALA A 66 20.59 25.72 0.13
CA ALA A 66 19.65 26.84 0.22
C ALA A 66 18.50 26.75 -0.79
N SER A 67 18.49 25.73 -1.66
CA SER A 67 17.44 25.53 -2.64
C SER A 67 16.22 24.85 -2.01
N HIS A 68 15.04 25.39 -2.32
CA HIS A 68 13.76 24.80 -1.98
C HIS A 68 13.40 23.60 -2.87
N GLU A 69 14.17 23.32 -3.91
CA GLU A 69 13.91 22.21 -4.84
C GLU A 69 14.61 20.91 -4.42
N LEU A 70 13.98 19.79 -4.76
CA LEU A 70 14.58 18.47 -4.68
C LEU A 70 15.83 18.39 -5.58
N LEU A 71 16.83 17.62 -5.17
CA LEU A 71 18.08 17.43 -5.91
C LEU A 71 17.82 16.73 -7.24
N PHE A 72 17.02 15.69 -7.19
CA PHE A 72 16.80 14.79 -8.32
C PHE A 72 15.54 15.11 -9.11
N ARG A 73 15.01 16.32 -8.95
CA ARG A 73 13.84 16.83 -9.68
C ARG A 73 13.86 16.51 -11.20
N PRO A 74 15.00 16.64 -11.92
CA PRO A 74 15.04 16.30 -13.34
C PRO A 74 14.62 14.85 -13.67
N PHE A 75 14.93 13.89 -12.79
CA PHE A 75 14.56 12.49 -13.00
C PHE A 75 13.06 12.25 -12.81
N TYR A 76 12.41 13.01 -11.92
CA TYR A 76 10.97 12.89 -11.67
C TYR A 76 10.12 13.57 -12.74
N GLU A 77 10.66 14.56 -13.44
CA GLU A 77 9.96 15.31 -14.50
C GLU A 77 10.15 14.71 -15.90
N THR A 78 11.01 13.69 -16.02
CA THR A 78 11.26 13.01 -17.29
C THR A 78 9.97 12.33 -17.78
N ARG A 79 9.56 12.62 -19.02
CA ARG A 79 8.30 12.10 -19.58
C ARG A 79 8.38 10.59 -19.77
N GLN A 80 7.25 9.91 -19.55
CA GLN A 80 7.12 8.49 -19.84
C GLN A 80 7.42 8.21 -21.32
N GLU A 81 8.37 7.31 -21.54
CA GLU A 81 8.79 6.89 -22.87
C GLU A 81 7.79 5.88 -23.47
N SER A 82 7.76 5.79 -24.80
CA SER A 82 6.84 4.90 -25.51
C SER A 82 7.31 3.45 -25.54
N VAL A 83 8.61 3.21 -25.36
CA VAL A 83 9.22 1.87 -25.37
C VAL A 83 9.26 1.33 -23.93
N ASP A 84 8.78 0.09 -23.73
CA ASP A 84 8.64 -0.50 -22.40
C ASP A 84 9.97 -0.68 -21.64
N SER A 85 11.07 -0.96 -22.35
CA SER A 85 12.42 -1.07 -21.76
C SER A 85 12.91 0.28 -21.25
N GLU A 86 12.83 1.30 -22.11
CA GLU A 86 13.26 2.66 -21.76
C GLU A 86 12.38 3.25 -20.65
N ARG A 87 11.06 3.00 -20.70
CA ARG A 87 10.14 3.39 -19.62
C ARG A 87 10.54 2.78 -18.28
N ARG A 88 10.82 1.46 -18.24
CA ARG A 88 11.27 0.78 -17.01
C ARG A 88 12.60 1.33 -16.52
N ARG A 89 13.54 1.60 -17.42
CA ARG A 89 14.82 2.23 -17.06
C ARG A 89 14.60 3.61 -16.43
N THR A 90 13.82 4.47 -17.06
CA THR A 90 13.52 5.82 -16.56
C THR A 90 12.79 5.77 -15.21
N LEU A 91 11.87 4.81 -15.04
CA LEU A 91 11.20 4.56 -13.76
C LEU A 91 12.18 4.12 -12.66
N LEU A 92 13.12 3.21 -12.95
CA LEU A 92 14.13 2.77 -12.00
C LEU A 92 15.12 3.87 -11.62
N VAL A 93 15.51 4.72 -12.57
CA VAL A 93 16.32 5.91 -12.31
C VAL A 93 15.58 6.83 -11.33
N ALA A 94 14.32 7.14 -11.60
CA ALA A 94 13.50 7.97 -10.72
C ALA A 94 13.30 7.34 -9.34
N LEU A 95 13.07 6.03 -9.25
CA LEU A 95 12.93 5.32 -7.98
C LEU A 95 14.22 5.33 -7.16
N MET A 96 15.37 5.03 -7.79
CA MET A 96 16.68 5.08 -7.13
C MET A 96 16.99 6.48 -6.64
N ALA A 97 16.70 7.50 -7.45
CA ALA A 97 16.87 8.88 -7.06
C ALA A 97 16.01 9.28 -5.84
N ALA A 98 14.74 8.85 -5.82
CA ALA A 98 13.84 9.11 -4.71
C ALA A 98 14.29 8.42 -3.41
N GLU A 99 14.77 7.19 -3.47
CA GLU A 99 15.33 6.49 -2.31
C GLU A 99 16.61 7.16 -1.79
N VAL A 100 17.53 7.54 -2.69
CA VAL A 100 18.74 8.26 -2.32
C VAL A 100 18.41 9.62 -1.69
N GLU A 101 17.36 10.29 -2.16
CA GLU A 101 16.92 11.56 -1.59
C GLU A 101 16.27 11.39 -0.22
N ALA A 102 15.46 10.35 -0.03
CA ALA A 102 14.79 10.04 1.23
C ALA A 102 15.78 9.62 2.32
N GLN A 103 16.81 8.85 1.96
CA GLN A 103 17.85 8.35 2.88
C GLN A 103 19.05 9.30 3.00
N GLY A 104 19.10 10.35 2.17
CA GLY A 104 20.23 11.26 2.08
C GLY A 104 20.51 12.00 3.39
N PRO A 105 21.75 12.46 3.62
CA PRO A 105 22.12 13.22 4.82
C PRO A 105 21.51 14.63 4.87
N LEU A 106 20.87 15.07 3.79
CA LEU A 106 20.21 16.38 3.72
C LEU A 106 18.88 16.32 4.46
N ARG A 107 18.72 17.22 5.44
CA ARG A 107 17.41 17.43 6.06
C ARG A 107 16.52 18.20 5.11
N LEU A 108 15.56 17.49 4.52
CA LEU A 108 14.51 18.08 3.70
C LEU A 108 13.56 18.92 4.56
N THR A 109 13.08 20.01 3.97
CA THR A 109 11.99 20.81 4.55
C THR A 109 10.68 20.02 4.55
N MET A 110 9.69 20.45 5.34
CA MET A 110 8.37 19.79 5.37
C MET A 110 7.69 19.76 3.99
N ALA A 111 7.83 20.84 3.21
CA ALA A 111 7.30 20.90 1.83
C ALA A 111 8.01 19.89 0.91
N GLN A 112 9.34 19.82 0.96
CA GLN A 112 10.12 18.85 0.18
C GLN A 112 9.80 17.41 0.57
N ASN A 113 9.64 17.10 1.86
CA ASN A 113 9.21 15.77 2.30
C ASN A 113 7.81 15.43 1.76
N LYS A 114 6.89 16.40 1.73
CA LYS A 114 5.56 16.18 1.17
C LYS A 114 5.65 15.89 -0.33
N ASP A 115 6.40 16.69 -1.08
CA ASP A 115 6.59 16.51 -2.52
C ASP A 115 7.26 15.16 -2.83
N LEU A 116 8.29 14.79 -2.05
CA LEU A 116 8.98 13.50 -2.19
C LEU A 116 8.06 12.31 -1.88
N ALA A 117 7.21 12.41 -0.86
CA ALA A 117 6.24 11.37 -0.54
C ALA A 117 5.23 11.16 -1.68
N GLU A 118 4.74 12.24 -2.29
CA GLU A 118 3.84 12.18 -3.45
C GLU A 118 4.54 11.64 -4.71
N ILE A 119 5.84 11.90 -4.87
CA ILE A 119 6.66 11.32 -5.93
C ILE A 119 6.81 9.80 -5.71
N LEU A 120 7.21 9.37 -4.51
CA LEU A 120 7.34 7.95 -4.16
C LEU A 120 6.02 7.18 -4.34
N GLU A 121 4.89 7.77 -3.93
CA GLU A 121 3.57 7.15 -4.14
C GLU A 121 3.28 6.96 -5.64
N ARG A 122 3.55 7.97 -6.48
CA ARG A 122 3.37 7.87 -7.93
C ARG A 122 4.29 6.82 -8.55
N LEU A 123 5.58 6.82 -8.19
CA LEU A 123 6.54 5.83 -8.65
C LEU A 123 6.15 4.41 -8.25
N GLY A 124 5.59 4.22 -7.05
CA GLY A 124 5.05 2.93 -6.61
C GLY A 124 3.88 2.46 -7.48
N VAL A 125 2.98 3.37 -7.89
CA VAL A 125 1.89 3.04 -8.82
C VAL A 125 2.42 2.65 -10.19
N ASP A 126 3.41 3.38 -10.70
CA ASP A 126 4.04 3.09 -12.00
C ASP A 126 4.81 1.74 -11.97
N CYS A 127 5.53 1.45 -10.88
CA CYS A 127 6.17 0.13 -10.67
C CYS A 127 5.15 -1.01 -10.65
N ALA A 128 4.02 -0.80 -9.98
CA ALA A 128 2.94 -1.78 -9.94
C ALA A 128 2.30 -1.99 -11.34
N ALA A 129 2.25 -0.95 -12.19
CA ALA A 129 1.76 -1.06 -13.56
C ALA A 129 2.72 -1.89 -14.44
N GLU A 130 4.02 -1.75 -14.25
CA GLU A 130 5.07 -2.53 -14.93
C GLU A 130 5.27 -3.93 -14.32
N GLY A 131 4.54 -4.28 -13.26
CA GLY A 131 4.61 -5.60 -12.62
C GLY A 131 5.79 -5.80 -11.68
N LEU A 132 6.49 -4.73 -11.30
CA LEU A 132 7.58 -4.68 -10.31
C LEU A 132 6.96 -4.51 -8.91
N TRP A 133 6.36 -5.57 -8.38
CA TRP A 133 5.52 -5.50 -7.18
C TRP A 133 6.33 -5.28 -5.89
N LEU A 134 7.56 -5.79 -5.79
CA LEU A 134 8.41 -5.59 -4.62
C LEU A 134 8.95 -4.16 -4.60
N HIS A 135 9.43 -3.65 -5.73
CA HIS A 135 9.81 -2.24 -5.87
C HIS A 135 8.64 -1.30 -5.58
N ALA A 136 7.44 -1.63 -6.07
CA ALA A 136 6.24 -0.88 -5.72
C ALA A 136 5.97 -0.91 -4.21
N ALA A 137 6.11 -2.06 -3.56
CA ALA A 137 5.91 -2.19 -2.12
C ALA A 137 6.89 -1.34 -1.32
N GLU A 138 8.19 -1.38 -1.65
CA GLU A 138 9.21 -0.54 -0.98
C GLU A 138 8.95 0.95 -1.23
N ALA A 139 8.62 1.35 -2.45
CA ALA A 139 8.27 2.74 -2.76
C ALA A 139 7.08 3.24 -1.91
N PHE A 140 6.04 2.41 -1.74
CA PHE A 140 4.90 2.75 -0.89
C PHE A 140 5.25 2.75 0.60
N GLU A 141 6.14 1.87 1.05
CA GLU A 141 6.66 1.86 2.43
C GLU A 141 7.39 3.18 2.73
N ARG A 142 8.32 3.57 1.84
CA ARG A 142 9.06 4.83 1.96
C ARG A 142 8.15 6.05 1.88
N ALA A 143 7.16 6.05 0.99
CA ALA A 143 6.15 7.11 0.93
C ALA A 143 5.38 7.22 2.25
N ALA A 144 4.99 6.10 2.86
CA ALA A 144 4.29 6.07 4.14
C ALA A 144 5.16 6.61 5.31
N GLU A 145 6.45 6.26 5.34
CA GLU A 145 7.41 6.82 6.30
C GLU A 145 7.57 8.33 6.11
N THR A 146 7.67 8.79 4.87
CA THR A 146 7.82 10.22 4.57
C THR A 146 6.56 11.01 4.92
N HIS A 147 5.37 10.46 4.66
CA HIS A 147 4.10 11.04 5.12
C HIS A 147 3.95 11.08 6.64
N LEU A 148 4.59 10.15 7.37
CA LEU A 148 4.65 10.21 8.83
C LEU A 148 5.43 11.45 9.29
N LEU A 149 6.54 11.79 8.64
CA LEU A 149 7.33 12.99 8.95
C LEU A 149 6.56 14.29 8.70
N THR A 150 5.59 14.29 7.79
CA THR A 150 4.74 15.45 7.48
C THR A 150 3.40 15.46 8.21
N ASN A 151 3.16 14.49 9.10
CA ASN A 151 1.91 14.30 9.83
C ASN A 151 0.67 14.11 8.91
N ASP A 152 0.85 13.65 7.67
CA ASP A 152 -0.27 13.31 6.78
C ASP A 152 -0.69 11.85 6.99
N HIS A 153 -1.48 11.62 8.03
CA HIS A 153 -1.93 10.28 8.39
C HIS A 153 -2.84 9.63 7.33
N ALA A 154 -3.60 10.42 6.57
CA ALA A 154 -4.50 9.91 5.54
C ALA A 154 -3.72 9.39 4.33
N ALA A 155 -2.72 10.15 3.87
CA ALA A 155 -1.84 9.72 2.78
C ALA A 155 -0.95 8.55 3.19
N ARG A 156 -0.45 8.53 4.43
CA ARG A 156 0.26 7.38 5.00
C ARG A 156 -0.57 6.10 4.95
N ASP A 157 -1.81 6.15 5.45
CA ASP A 157 -2.70 4.98 5.45
C ASP A 157 -2.99 4.48 4.03
N ARG A 158 -3.13 5.40 3.06
CA ARG A 158 -3.27 5.07 1.63
C ARG A 158 -2.04 4.35 1.09
N CYS A 159 -0.84 4.84 1.39
CA CYS A 159 0.41 4.20 0.97
C CYS A 159 0.57 2.79 1.59
N LEU A 160 0.32 2.63 2.90
CA LEU A 160 0.36 1.31 3.56
C LEU A 160 -0.64 0.31 2.95
N PHE A 161 -1.82 0.78 2.55
CA PHE A 161 -2.79 -0.05 1.83
C PHE A 161 -2.25 -0.50 0.47
N LEU A 162 -1.63 0.40 -0.30
CA LEU A 162 -1.06 0.07 -1.60
C LEU A 162 0.14 -0.87 -1.47
N GLN A 163 1.02 -0.65 -0.49
CA GLN A 163 2.13 -1.55 -0.12
C GLN A 163 1.62 -2.96 0.16
N THR A 164 0.64 -3.09 1.06
CA THR A 164 0.05 -4.38 1.43
C THR A 164 -0.56 -5.07 0.21
N ARG A 165 -1.26 -4.31 -0.64
CA ARG A 165 -1.83 -4.80 -1.89
C ARG A 165 -0.76 -5.29 -2.87
N ALA A 166 0.36 -4.60 -2.98
CA ALA A 166 1.49 -5.01 -3.81
C ALA A 166 2.11 -6.31 -3.27
N ARG A 167 2.39 -6.40 -1.96
CA ARG A 167 2.88 -7.64 -1.31
C ARG A 167 1.94 -8.83 -1.50
N HIS A 168 0.62 -8.62 -1.45
CA HIS A 168 -0.37 -9.68 -1.70
C HIS A 168 -0.33 -10.22 -3.14
N ARG A 169 0.12 -9.43 -4.11
CA ARG A 169 0.24 -9.88 -5.51
C ARG A 169 1.43 -10.82 -5.71
N ILE A 170 2.44 -10.71 -4.87
CA ILE A 170 3.66 -11.53 -4.91
C ILE A 170 3.45 -12.90 -4.22
N GLU A 171 2.58 -12.97 -3.21
CA GLU A 171 2.32 -14.20 -2.44
C GLU A 171 1.94 -15.37 -3.37
N GLN A 172 2.77 -16.42 -3.33
CA GLN A 172 2.67 -17.57 -4.24
C GLN A 172 1.50 -18.50 -3.89
N ARG A 173 1.06 -18.52 -2.61
CA ARG A 173 0.01 -19.41 -2.14
C ARG A 173 -1.38 -18.78 -2.34
N PRO A 174 -2.23 -19.30 -3.25
CA PRO A 174 -3.51 -18.67 -3.59
C PRO A 174 -4.47 -18.62 -2.39
N ALA A 175 -4.47 -19.63 -1.52
CA ALA A 175 -5.29 -19.64 -0.30
C ALA A 175 -4.88 -18.53 0.68
N ARG A 176 -3.57 -18.33 0.89
CA ARG A 176 -3.06 -17.25 1.73
C ARG A 176 -3.36 -15.89 1.12
N ARG A 177 -3.20 -15.75 -0.20
CA ARG A 177 -3.57 -14.54 -0.93
C ARG A 177 -5.07 -14.19 -0.80
N ALA A 178 -5.95 -15.19 -0.84
CA ALA A 178 -7.39 -14.98 -0.63
C ALA A 178 -7.69 -14.51 0.80
N PHE A 179 -7.07 -15.15 1.81
CA PHE A 179 -7.23 -14.74 3.20
C PHE A 179 -6.69 -13.32 3.46
N LEU A 180 -5.54 -12.99 2.88
CA LEU A 180 -4.93 -11.67 2.96
C LEU A 180 -5.77 -10.60 2.24
N ALA A 181 -6.32 -10.92 1.07
CA ALA A 181 -7.25 -10.04 0.36
C ALA A 181 -8.54 -9.82 1.17
N PHE A 182 -9.08 -10.88 1.78
CA PHE A 182 -10.23 -10.81 2.66
C PHE A 182 -9.94 -9.91 3.86
N SER A 183 -8.83 -10.14 4.56
CA SER A 183 -8.39 -9.30 5.67
C SER A 183 -8.17 -7.85 5.26
N ALA A 184 -7.60 -7.58 4.07
CA ALA A 184 -7.46 -6.22 3.55
C ALA A 184 -8.79 -5.56 3.19
N VAL A 185 -9.83 -6.33 2.84
CA VAL A 185 -11.17 -5.79 2.58
C VAL A 185 -11.92 -5.54 3.88
N THR A 186 -11.86 -6.48 4.84
CA THR A 186 -12.61 -6.42 6.10
C THR A 186 -11.95 -5.54 7.16
N CYS A 187 -10.62 -5.55 7.24
CA CYS A 187 -9.81 -4.86 8.26
C CYS A 187 -8.88 -3.79 7.66
N GLY A 188 -8.99 -3.51 6.36
CA GLY A 188 -8.01 -2.76 5.57
C GLY A 188 -7.54 -1.44 6.16
N TYR A 189 -6.21 -1.24 6.10
CA TYR A 189 -5.52 0.03 6.34
C TYR A 189 -6.09 1.12 5.43
N GLY A 190 -6.35 2.31 6.00
CA GLY A 190 -7.24 3.31 5.43
C GLY A 190 -8.70 3.06 5.85
N TYR A 191 -8.99 3.34 7.12
CA TYR A 191 -10.31 3.11 7.72
C TYR A 191 -11.43 3.81 6.94
N ARG A 192 -12.15 3.06 6.11
CA ARG A 192 -13.39 3.49 5.46
C ARG A 192 -14.57 2.84 6.19
N PRO A 193 -15.21 3.54 7.15
CA PRO A 193 -16.30 2.97 7.96
C PRO A 193 -17.44 2.42 7.10
N TYR A 194 -17.64 2.98 5.90
CA TYR A 194 -18.60 2.49 4.91
C TYR A 194 -18.36 1.04 4.46
N ARG A 195 -17.12 0.53 4.48
CA ARG A 195 -16.85 -0.87 4.13
C ARG A 195 -17.33 -1.84 5.20
N LEU A 196 -17.17 -1.48 6.46
CA LEU A 196 -17.71 -2.26 7.58
C LEU A 196 -19.24 -2.22 7.58
N LEU A 197 -19.85 -1.08 7.24
CA LEU A 197 -21.29 -0.99 7.05
C LEU A 197 -21.78 -1.94 5.94
N TRP A 198 -21.07 -1.98 4.80
CA TRP A 198 -21.33 -2.97 3.75
C TRP A 198 -21.16 -4.40 4.23
N TRP A 199 -20.15 -4.67 5.05
CA TRP A 199 -19.93 -6.00 5.63
C TRP A 199 -21.08 -6.44 6.53
N VAL A 200 -21.55 -5.55 7.41
CA VAL A 200 -22.74 -5.77 8.24
C VAL A 200 -23.98 -6.02 7.38
N LEU A 201 -24.17 -5.23 6.31
CA LEU A 201 -25.28 -5.43 5.38
C LEU A 201 -25.21 -6.79 4.68
N VAL A 202 -24.03 -7.21 4.22
CA VAL A 202 -23.81 -8.52 3.59
C VAL A 202 -24.09 -9.65 4.58
N GLN A 203 -23.66 -9.53 5.83
CA GLN A 203 -23.99 -10.51 6.88
C GLN A 203 -25.51 -10.60 7.09
N LEU A 204 -26.19 -9.47 7.20
CA LEU A 204 -27.64 -9.42 7.39
C LEU A 204 -28.40 -10.04 6.20
N VAL A 205 -27.97 -9.78 4.96
CA VAL A 205 -28.53 -10.43 3.76
C VAL A 205 -28.25 -11.94 3.77
N ALA A 206 -27.04 -12.37 4.15
CA ALA A 206 -26.70 -13.78 4.23
C ALA A 206 -27.55 -14.52 5.27
N PHE A 207 -27.74 -13.94 6.46
CA PHE A 207 -28.61 -14.53 7.49
C PHE A 207 -30.08 -14.58 7.05
N TRP A 208 -30.57 -13.52 6.42
CA TRP A 208 -31.90 -13.51 5.81
C TRP A 208 -32.09 -14.63 4.77
N LEU A 209 -31.11 -14.84 3.89
CA LEU A 209 -31.13 -15.94 2.91
C LEU A 209 -31.07 -17.31 3.59
N THR A 210 -30.27 -17.48 4.65
CA THR A 210 -30.24 -18.76 5.39
C THR A 210 -31.56 -19.04 6.11
N LEU A 211 -32.21 -18.01 6.67
CA LEU A 211 -33.54 -18.17 7.27
C LEU A 211 -34.59 -18.52 6.22
N TRP A 212 -34.50 -17.94 5.03
CA TRP A 212 -35.37 -18.34 3.91
C TRP A 212 -35.20 -19.82 3.57
N LEU A 213 -33.96 -20.32 3.44
CA LEU A 213 -33.68 -21.72 3.14
C LEU A 213 -34.16 -22.69 4.24
N VAL A 214 -34.21 -22.26 5.50
CA VAL A 214 -34.66 -23.11 6.62
C VAL A 214 -36.18 -23.07 6.81
N THR A 215 -36.83 -21.97 6.44
CA THR A 215 -38.28 -21.78 6.67
C THR A 215 -39.14 -21.94 5.42
N ASP A 216 -38.54 -22.13 4.25
CA ASP A 216 -39.18 -22.22 2.92
C ASP A 216 -40.14 -21.05 2.60
N ALA A 217 -40.04 -19.95 3.35
CA ALA A 217 -40.92 -18.79 3.23
C ALA A 217 -40.11 -17.50 3.22
N LEU A 218 -40.22 -16.73 2.13
CA LEU A 218 -39.53 -15.44 1.97
C LEU A 218 -40.44 -14.31 2.46
N THR A 219 -40.62 -14.22 3.77
CA THR A 219 -41.52 -13.24 4.38
C THR A 219 -40.73 -11.99 4.80
N PRO A 220 -41.26 -10.75 4.61
CA PRO A 220 -40.64 -9.54 5.18
C PRO A 220 -40.47 -9.61 6.71
N TYR A 221 -41.29 -10.43 7.37
CA TYR A 221 -41.14 -10.78 8.78
C TYR A 221 -39.78 -11.43 9.10
N ASN A 222 -39.25 -12.30 8.23
CA ASN A 222 -37.96 -12.96 8.44
C ASN A 222 -36.78 -11.97 8.33
N LEU A 223 -36.90 -10.96 7.47
CA LEU A 223 -35.92 -9.87 7.38
C LEU A 223 -35.94 -9.00 8.63
N TYR A 224 -37.15 -8.66 9.11
CA TYR A 224 -37.31 -7.93 10.37
C TYR A 224 -36.73 -8.72 11.56
N LEU A 225 -37.03 -10.01 11.63
CA LEU A 225 -36.53 -10.90 12.68
C LEU A 225 -35.00 -10.98 12.67
N ALA A 226 -34.38 -11.19 11.49
CA ALA A 226 -32.93 -11.18 11.32
C ALA A 226 -32.32 -9.84 11.76
N ALA A 227 -32.87 -8.72 11.28
CA ALA A 227 -32.36 -7.39 11.61
C ALA A 227 -32.44 -7.06 13.12
N VAL A 228 -33.56 -7.40 13.77
CA VAL A 228 -33.74 -7.20 15.20
C VAL A 228 -32.78 -8.11 15.99
N ASN A 229 -32.71 -9.39 15.64
CA ASN A 229 -31.86 -10.37 16.32
C ASN A 229 -30.36 -10.07 16.17
N TYR A 230 -29.96 -9.52 15.01
CA TYR A 230 -28.59 -9.10 14.74
C TYR A 230 -28.16 -7.90 15.60
N LEU A 231 -29.05 -6.93 15.82
CA LEU A 231 -28.78 -5.73 16.62
C LEU A 231 -28.95 -5.97 18.13
N ASN A 232 -29.91 -6.80 18.49
CA ASN A 232 -30.24 -7.13 19.87
C ASN A 232 -30.66 -8.60 19.91
N PRO A 233 -29.87 -9.50 20.53
CA PRO A 233 -30.25 -10.90 20.68
C PRO A 233 -31.59 -11.00 21.42
N ALA A 234 -32.66 -11.19 20.67
CA ALA A 234 -34.00 -11.38 21.22
C ALA A 234 -34.16 -12.88 21.53
N GLY A 235 -34.71 -13.19 22.71
CA GLY A 235 -34.87 -14.57 23.16
C GLY A 235 -35.54 -15.46 22.11
N THR A 236 -34.95 -16.62 21.83
CA THR A 236 -35.36 -17.55 20.77
C THR A 236 -36.30 -18.65 21.26
N GLU A 237 -37.07 -18.38 22.31
CA GLU A 237 -37.81 -19.42 23.05
C GLU A 237 -38.91 -20.12 22.24
N GLN A 238 -39.41 -19.49 21.18
CA GLN A 238 -40.50 -20.02 20.34
C GLN A 238 -40.02 -20.58 18.98
N ALA A 239 -38.72 -20.54 18.69
CA ALA A 239 -38.17 -20.97 17.41
C ALA A 239 -37.89 -22.48 17.36
N SER A 240 -38.10 -23.11 16.20
CA SER A 240 -37.72 -24.50 15.94
C SER A 240 -36.20 -24.69 16.04
N GLY A 241 -35.72 -25.91 16.33
CA GLY A 241 -34.31 -26.15 16.65
C GLY A 241 -33.30 -25.66 15.61
N ALA A 242 -33.61 -25.81 14.32
CA ALA A 242 -32.75 -25.31 13.24
C ALA A 242 -32.75 -23.78 13.12
N VAL A 243 -33.93 -23.15 13.21
CA VAL A 243 -34.07 -21.69 13.20
C VAL A 243 -33.38 -21.07 14.43
N LYS A 244 -33.52 -21.72 15.59
CA LYS A 244 -32.85 -21.32 16.83
C LYS A 244 -31.33 -21.33 16.69
N ALA A 245 -30.76 -22.36 16.07
CA ALA A 245 -29.31 -22.42 15.83
C ALA A 245 -28.82 -21.28 14.92
N VAL A 246 -29.55 -20.98 13.84
CA VAL A 246 -29.24 -19.86 12.93
C VAL A 246 -29.28 -18.52 13.66
N LEU A 247 -30.34 -18.26 14.44
CA LEU A 247 -30.49 -17.02 15.21
C LEU A 247 -29.41 -16.86 16.30
N VAL A 248 -28.98 -17.95 16.93
CA VAL A 248 -27.86 -17.92 17.89
C VAL A 248 -26.54 -17.57 17.19
N VAL A 249 -26.24 -18.21 16.06
CA VAL A 249 -25.02 -17.89 15.29
C VAL A 249 -25.06 -16.44 14.79
N GLU A 250 -26.22 -15.99 14.29
CA GLU A 250 -26.44 -14.62 13.85
C GLU A 250 -26.15 -13.62 14.97
N SER A 251 -26.76 -13.79 16.14
CA SER A 251 -26.57 -12.87 17.27
C SER A 251 -25.12 -12.78 17.75
N TYR A 252 -24.41 -13.90 17.88
CA TYR A 252 -22.98 -13.88 18.24
C TYR A 252 -22.12 -13.22 17.15
N SER A 253 -22.42 -13.49 15.87
CA SER A 253 -21.71 -12.86 14.76
C SER A 253 -21.97 -11.35 14.69
N GLY A 254 -23.21 -10.92 14.96
CA GLY A 254 -23.61 -9.51 15.00
C GLY A 254 -22.95 -8.77 16.16
N ALA A 255 -22.92 -9.38 17.36
CA ALA A 255 -22.21 -8.84 18.50
C ALA A 255 -20.70 -8.70 18.23
N LEU A 256 -20.06 -9.72 17.62
CA LEU A 256 -18.65 -9.66 17.24
C LEU A 256 -18.38 -8.55 16.21
N SER A 257 -19.20 -8.48 15.15
CA SER A 257 -19.09 -7.46 14.11
C SER A 257 -19.29 -6.05 14.66
N LEU A 258 -20.29 -5.84 15.52
CA LEU A 258 -20.54 -4.55 16.19
C LEU A 258 -19.39 -4.17 17.11
N ASN A 259 -18.86 -5.10 17.91
CA ASN A 259 -17.72 -4.84 18.79
C ASN A 259 -16.47 -4.45 18.00
N VAL A 260 -16.17 -5.16 16.91
CA VAL A 260 -15.05 -4.81 16.01
C VAL A 260 -15.28 -3.44 15.38
N PHE A 261 -16.50 -3.16 14.91
CA PHE A 261 -16.87 -1.87 14.34
C PHE A 261 -16.67 -0.72 15.35
N PHE A 262 -17.18 -0.87 16.59
CA PHE A 262 -17.00 0.11 17.65
C PHE A 262 -15.52 0.29 18.02
N ALA A 263 -14.76 -0.80 18.17
CA ALA A 263 -13.33 -0.72 18.46
C ALA A 263 -12.57 0.06 17.39
N LEU A 264 -12.90 -0.16 16.11
CA LEU A 264 -12.28 0.56 15.01
C LEU A 264 -12.76 2.02 14.91
N LEU A 265 -14.03 2.30 15.21
CA LEU A 265 -14.59 3.66 15.24
C LEU A 265 -13.93 4.50 16.33
N VAL A 266 -13.80 3.93 17.54
CA VAL A 266 -13.10 4.54 18.67
C VAL A 266 -11.65 4.83 18.31
N ARG A 267 -10.95 3.88 17.68
CA ARG A 267 -9.57 4.08 17.20
C ARG A 267 -9.44 5.23 16.20
N ARG A 268 -10.43 5.43 15.31
CA ARG A 268 -10.45 6.58 14.39
C ARG A 268 -10.65 7.89 15.14
N TRP A 269 -11.49 7.89 16.18
CA TRP A 269 -11.84 9.12 16.91
C TRP A 269 -10.71 9.64 17.81
N PHE A 270 -9.85 8.74 18.30
CA PHE A 270 -8.67 9.08 19.11
C PHE A 270 -7.41 9.43 18.29
N ARG A 271 -7.44 9.32 16.97
CA ARG A 271 -6.37 9.78 16.07
C ARG A 271 -6.74 11.14 15.49
#